data_AF-A0A0Q3HGX4-F1
#
_entry.id   AF-A0A0Q3HGX4-F1
#
_cell.length_a   1.000
_cell.length_b   1.000
_cell.length_c   1.000
_cell.angle_alpha   90.00
_cell.angle_beta   90.00
_cell.angle_gamma   90.00
#
_symmetry.space_group_name_H-M   'P 1'
#
loop_
_entity.id
_entity.type
_entity.pdbx_description
1 polymer ?
#
loop_
_entity_poly.entity_id
_entity_poly.type
_entity_poly.pdbx_seq_one_letter_code
_entity_poly.pdbx_strand_id
1 'polypeptide(L)'
;MREKTAANVQIDDMEAKVFKALLHFIYTDSLLEMEEEDISVMAQHLLVAADRYNLERLKLLCEEKLCSLINTSTAATTLALAEQHGWGTLNKSCFMFLASLGNLKAVMASEGFQHLD
;
A
#
# COMPACT_ATOMS: atom_id res chain seq x y z
N MET A 1 22.55 18.61 -4.51
CA MET A 1 22.52 17.14 -4.62
C MET A 1 23.33 16.73 -5.84
N ARG A 2 24.17 15.70 -5.74
CA ARG A 2 24.99 15.18 -6.85
C ARG A 2 24.15 14.65 -8.02
N GLU A 3 22.89 14.29 -7.76
CA GLU A 3 21.93 13.82 -8.76
C GLU A 3 21.51 14.89 -9.77
N LYS A 4 21.61 16.18 -9.41
CA LYS A 4 21.09 17.29 -10.25
C LYS A 4 21.74 17.37 -11.65
N THR A 5 22.91 16.78 -11.83
CA THR A 5 23.69 16.79 -13.08
C THR A 5 24.07 15.40 -13.57
N ALA A 6 23.56 14.35 -12.94
CA ALA A 6 23.86 12.97 -13.33
C ALA A 6 22.99 12.57 -14.53
N ALA A 7 23.57 11.91 -15.52
CA ALA A 7 22.82 11.35 -16.66
C ALA A 7 21.98 10.12 -16.28
N ASN A 8 22.32 9.48 -15.15
CA ASN A 8 21.71 8.25 -14.68
C ASN A 8 21.38 8.40 -13.19
N VAL A 9 20.18 7.95 -12.81
CA VAL A 9 19.74 7.86 -11.42
C VAL A 9 19.57 6.39 -11.08
N GLN A 10 20.22 5.94 -10.00
CA GLN A 10 20.13 4.57 -9.51
C GLN A 10 19.02 4.46 -8.45
N ILE A 11 18.20 3.42 -8.54
CA ILE A 11 17.07 3.14 -7.65
C ILE A 11 17.31 1.73 -7.08
N ASP A 12 17.63 1.61 -5.80
CA ASP A 12 18.01 0.33 -5.17
C ASP A 12 16.93 -0.25 -4.25
N ASP A 13 16.01 0.58 -3.78
CA ASP A 13 15.05 0.26 -2.72
C ASP A 13 13.64 -0.05 -3.25
N MET A 14 13.54 -0.41 -4.53
CA MET A 14 12.27 -0.67 -5.19
C MET A 14 12.39 -1.80 -6.20
N GLU A 15 11.42 -2.71 -6.16
CA GLU A 15 11.32 -3.74 -7.18
C GLU A 15 11.03 -3.14 -8.56
N ALA A 16 11.62 -3.72 -9.60
CA ALA A 16 11.44 -3.26 -10.98
C ALA A 16 9.96 -3.23 -11.41
N LYS A 17 9.15 -4.18 -10.94
CA LYS A 17 7.70 -4.23 -11.24
C LYS A 17 6.94 -3.04 -10.66
N VAL A 18 7.28 -2.65 -9.43
CA VAL A 18 6.69 -1.49 -8.74
C VAL A 18 7.12 -0.20 -9.42
N PHE A 19 8.40 -0.08 -9.75
CA PHE A 19 8.92 1.10 -10.45
C PHE A 19 8.31 1.26 -11.85
N LYS A 20 8.08 0.16 -12.56
CA LYS A 20 7.35 0.18 -13.85
C LYS A 20 5.92 0.70 -13.68
N ALA A 21 5.21 0.28 -12.63
CA ALA A 21 3.86 0.78 -12.32
C ALA A 21 3.87 2.28 -11.97
N LEU A 22 4.85 2.72 -11.18
CA LEU A 22 5.07 4.12 -10.84
C LEU A 22 5.28 4.98 -12.10
N LEU A 23 6.19 4.56 -12.99
CA LEU A 23 6.48 5.25 -14.23
C LEU A 23 5.24 5.31 -15.13
N HIS A 24 4.51 4.21 -15.29
CA HIS A 24 3.28 4.20 -16.06
C HIS A 24 2.32 5.28 -15.55
N PHE A 25 2.05 5.32 -14.25
CA PHE A 25 1.20 6.36 -13.66
C PHE A 25 1.71 7.77 -13.94
N ILE A 26 3.02 8.03 -13.79
CA ILE A 26 3.61 9.35 -14.08
C ILE A 26 3.36 9.79 -15.53
N TYR A 27 3.42 8.86 -16.48
CA TYR A 27 3.29 9.17 -17.90
C TYR A 27 1.86 9.13 -18.42
N THR A 28 0.95 8.38 -17.80
CA THR A 28 -0.40 8.13 -18.32
C THR A 28 -1.52 8.56 -17.39
N ASP A 29 -1.20 8.94 -16.14
CA ASP A 29 -2.15 9.25 -15.07
C ASP A 29 -3.14 8.09 -14.76
N SER A 30 -2.75 6.86 -15.12
CA SER A 30 -3.54 5.64 -14.95
C SER A 30 -2.76 4.52 -14.25
N LEU A 31 -3.48 3.69 -13.49
CA LEU A 31 -2.90 2.50 -12.87
C LEU A 31 -2.72 1.41 -13.93
N LEU A 32 -1.60 0.69 -13.85
CA LEU A 32 -1.42 -0.55 -14.62
C LEU A 32 -2.44 -1.59 -14.12
N GLU A 33 -3.04 -2.37 -15.02
CA GLU A 33 -3.80 -3.55 -14.62
C GLU A 33 -2.87 -4.50 -13.87
N MET A 34 -3.22 -4.80 -12.62
CA MET A 34 -2.46 -5.66 -11.73
C MET A 34 -3.16 -7.02 -11.64
N GLU A 35 -2.40 -8.10 -11.69
CA GLU A 35 -2.92 -9.46 -11.50
C GLU A 35 -3.53 -9.60 -10.09
N GLU A 36 -4.73 -10.20 -9.99
CA GLU A 36 -5.55 -10.24 -8.76
C GLU A 36 -4.82 -10.80 -7.54
N GLU A 37 -3.96 -11.80 -7.74
CA GLU A 37 -3.25 -12.52 -6.69
C GLU A 37 -2.19 -11.66 -5.96
N ASP A 38 -1.72 -10.59 -6.60
CA ASP A 38 -0.66 -9.71 -6.09
C ASP A 38 -1.13 -8.26 -5.84
N ILE A 39 -2.43 -7.96 -6.03
CA ILE A 39 -2.96 -6.58 -5.97
C ILE A 39 -2.65 -5.89 -4.65
N SER A 40 -2.81 -6.59 -3.52
CA SER A 40 -2.61 -5.98 -2.19
C SER A 40 -1.14 -5.62 -1.96
N VAL A 41 -0.23 -6.55 -2.25
CA VAL A 41 1.23 -6.37 -2.12
C VAL A 41 1.72 -5.29 -3.07
N MET A 42 1.29 -5.32 -4.33
CA MET A 42 1.64 -4.29 -5.31
C MET A 42 1.14 -2.91 -4.88
N ALA A 43 -0.11 -2.80 -4.41
CA ALA A 43 -0.66 -1.53 -3.93
C ALA A 43 0.08 -1.00 -2.70
N GLN A 44 0.54 -1.87 -1.79
CA GLN A 44 1.37 -1.46 -0.65
C GLN A 44 2.73 -0.91 -1.10
N HIS A 45 3.46 -1.63 -1.95
CA HIS A 45 4.76 -1.15 -2.44
C HIS A 45 4.61 0.13 -3.26
N LEU A 46 3.55 0.22 -4.08
CA LEU A 46 3.28 1.41 -4.87
C LEU A 46 2.87 2.60 -4.00
N LEU A 47 2.19 2.36 -2.87
CA LEU A 47 1.87 3.40 -1.90
C LEU A 47 3.13 3.96 -1.22
N VAL A 48 4.05 3.08 -0.80
CA VAL A 48 5.36 3.49 -0.28
C VAL A 48 6.16 4.29 -1.32
N ALA A 49 6.15 3.84 -2.58
CA ALA A 49 6.77 4.55 -3.68
C ALA A 49 6.15 5.93 -3.93
N ALA A 50 4.82 6.00 -3.94
CA ALA A 50 4.08 7.24 -4.15
C ALA A 50 4.37 8.27 -3.05
N ASP A 51 4.44 7.83 -1.80
CA ASP A 51 4.82 8.67 -0.66
C ASP A 51 6.26 9.20 -0.79
N ARG A 52 7.21 8.31 -1.13
CA ARG A 52 8.63 8.67 -1.34
C ARG A 52 8.83 9.72 -2.44
N TYR A 53 8.11 9.59 -3.55
CA TYR A 53 8.22 10.50 -4.70
C TYR A 53 7.18 11.64 -4.69
N ASN A 54 6.42 11.76 -3.60
CA ASN A 54 5.42 12.81 -3.39
C ASN A 54 4.34 12.86 -4.50
N LEU A 55 3.86 11.69 -4.93
CA LEU A 55 2.81 11.52 -5.93
C LEU A 55 1.44 11.37 -5.25
N GLU A 56 0.89 12.50 -4.78
CA GLU A 56 -0.31 12.52 -3.93
C GLU A 56 -1.54 11.82 -4.53
N ARG A 57 -1.81 11.99 -5.84
CA ARG A 57 -2.94 11.31 -6.49
C ARG A 57 -2.76 9.79 -6.52
N LEU A 58 -1.55 9.32 -6.78
CA LEU A 58 -1.25 7.89 -6.76
C LEU A 58 -1.36 7.31 -5.36
N LYS A 59 -0.89 8.08 -4.36
CA LYS A 59 -0.99 7.73 -2.94
C LYS A 59 -2.46 7.49 -2.56
N LEU A 60 -3.35 8.43 -2.89
CA LEU A 60 -4.79 8.30 -2.62
C LEU A 60 -5.40 7.07 -3.30
N LEU A 61 -5.09 6.83 -4.59
CA LEU A 61 -5.61 5.66 -5.31
C LEU A 61 -5.15 4.34 -4.70
N CYS A 62 -3.89 4.25 -4.25
CA CYS A 62 -3.40 3.05 -3.57
C CYS A 62 -4.04 2.88 -2.19
N GLU A 63 -4.25 3.96 -1.44
CA GLU A 63 -4.99 3.92 -0.17
C GLU A 63 -6.43 3.44 -0.36
N GLU A 64 -7.16 3.97 -1.34
CA GLU A 64 -8.52 3.54 -1.68
C GLU A 64 -8.55 2.06 -2.06
N LYS A 65 -7.60 1.62 -2.89
CA LYS A 65 -7.51 0.23 -3.30
C LYS A 65 -7.28 -0.69 -2.10
N LEU A 66 -6.35 -0.34 -1.21
CA LEU A 66 -6.10 -1.12 0.00
C LEU A 66 -7.28 -1.11 0.96
N CYS A 67 -7.98 0.01 1.11
CA CYS A 67 -9.22 0.08 1.90
C CYS A 67 -10.29 -0.89 1.37
N SER A 68 -10.43 -1.02 0.04
CA SER A 68 -11.39 -1.93 -0.58
C SER A 68 -11.06 -3.42 -0.36
N LEU A 69 -9.82 -3.73 0.02
CA LEU A 69 -9.32 -5.08 0.26
C LEU A 69 -9.32 -5.48 1.75
N ILE A 70 -9.75 -4.59 2.64
CA ILE A 70 -9.84 -4.87 4.07
C ILE A 70 -10.92 -5.92 4.31
N ASN A 71 -10.50 -7.04 4.89
CA ASN A 71 -11.36 -8.13 5.33
C ASN A 71 -10.74 -8.80 6.57
N THR A 72 -11.32 -9.90 7.03
CA THR A 72 -10.87 -10.58 8.27
C THR A 72 -9.45 -11.13 8.20
N SER A 73 -8.93 -11.46 7.00
CA SER A 73 -7.57 -11.97 6.84
C SER A 73 -6.54 -10.86 6.61
N THR A 74 -6.95 -9.70 6.07
CA THR A 74 -6.03 -8.61 5.68
C THR A 74 -6.03 -7.41 6.63
N ALA A 75 -7.06 -7.25 7.48
CA ALA A 75 -7.20 -6.07 8.34
C ALA A 75 -6.02 -5.85 9.29
N ALA A 76 -5.47 -6.93 9.86
CA ALA A 76 -4.37 -6.84 10.83
C ALA A 76 -3.07 -6.36 10.17
N THR A 77 -2.68 -6.96 9.05
CA THR A 77 -1.47 -6.57 8.29
C THR A 77 -1.62 -5.18 7.68
N THR A 78 -2.81 -4.82 7.20
CA THR A 78 -3.09 -3.49 6.64
C THR A 78 -3.02 -2.40 7.71
N LEU A 79 -3.52 -2.67 8.92
CA LEU A 79 -3.42 -1.76 10.05
C LEU A 79 -1.96 -1.53 10.48
N ALA A 80 -1.18 -2.60 10.62
CA ALA A 80 0.25 -2.51 10.98
C ALA A 80 1.02 -1.64 9.98
N LEU A 81 0.77 -1.80 8.68
CA LEU A 81 1.38 -0.98 7.63
C LEU A 81 0.94 0.49 7.70
N ALA A 82 -0.35 0.72 7.95
CA ALA A 82 -0.89 2.08 8.09
C ALA A 82 -0.27 2.83 9.28
N GLU A 83 0.00 2.14 10.38
CA GLU A 83 0.68 2.71 11.56
C GLU A 83 2.15 2.99 11.29
N GLN A 84 2.86 2.08 10.61
CA GLN A 84 4.28 2.25 10.27
C GLN A 84 4.54 3.49 9.41
N HIS A 85 3.65 3.77 8.45
CA HIS A 85 3.84 4.85 7.47
C HIS A 85 2.98 6.09 7.72
N GLY A 86 2.13 6.10 8.75
CA GLY A 86 1.28 7.24 9.10
C GLY A 86 0.13 7.50 8.12
N TRP A 87 -0.36 6.47 7.42
CA TRP A 87 -1.44 6.60 6.44
C TRP A 87 -2.81 6.72 7.11
N GLY A 88 -3.21 7.96 7.42
CA GLY A 88 -4.39 8.25 8.23
C GLY A 88 -5.72 7.72 7.68
N THR A 89 -5.91 7.67 6.35
CA THR A 89 -7.14 7.12 5.75
C THR A 89 -7.20 5.61 5.92
N LEU A 90 -6.10 4.91 5.63
CA LEU A 90 -6.00 3.47 5.73
C LEU A 90 -6.21 3.00 7.17
N ASN A 91 -5.61 3.73 8.11
CA ASN A 91 -5.73 3.50 9.54
C ASN A 91 -7.20 3.63 10.01
N LYS A 92 -7.89 4.72 9.63
CA LYS A 92 -9.32 4.90 9.93
C LYS A 92 -10.20 3.78 9.38
N SER A 93 -9.97 3.36 8.13
CA SER A 93 -10.72 2.28 7.50
C SER A 93 -10.56 0.96 8.24
N CYS A 94 -9.34 0.63 8.70
CA CYS A 94 -9.09 -0.55 9.52
C CYS A 94 -9.84 -0.47 10.85
N PHE A 95 -9.80 0.67 11.56
CA PHE A 95 -10.55 0.84 12.80
C PHE A 95 -12.07 0.75 12.61
N MET A 96 -12.61 1.31 11.54
CA MET A 96 -14.04 1.17 11.21
C MET A 96 -14.42 -0.29 10.97
N PHE A 97 -13.57 -1.06 10.28
CA PHE A 97 -13.80 -2.49 10.07
C PHE A 97 -13.76 -3.29 11.38
N LEU A 98 -12.79 -2.98 12.26
CA LEU A 98 -12.58 -3.63 13.55
C LEU A 98 -13.56 -3.20 14.64
N ALA A 99 -14.33 -2.12 14.43
CA ALA A 99 -15.32 -1.63 15.40
C ALA A 99 -16.44 -2.65 15.70
N SER A 100 -16.68 -3.60 14.79
CA SER A 100 -17.57 -4.73 15.02
C SER A 100 -16.88 -5.81 15.85
N LEU A 101 -17.49 -6.20 16.98
CA LEU A 101 -16.98 -7.30 17.82
C LEU A 101 -16.86 -8.63 17.03
N GLY A 102 -17.73 -8.86 16.04
CA GLY A 102 -17.66 -10.03 15.18
C GLY A 102 -16.42 -10.02 14.29
N ASN A 103 -16.15 -8.88 13.64
CA ASN A 103 -14.97 -8.70 12.80
C ASN A 103 -13.69 -8.75 13.62
N LEU A 104 -13.67 -8.10 14.79
CA LEU A 104 -12.51 -8.13 15.69
C LEU A 104 -12.15 -9.56 16.09
N LYS A 105 -13.12 -10.36 16.54
CA LYS A 105 -12.90 -11.76 16.90
C LYS A 105 -12.42 -12.59 15.70
N ALA A 106 -12.99 -12.37 14.53
CA ALA A 106 -12.59 -13.09 13.32
C ALA A 106 -11.17 -12.73 12.88
N VAL A 107 -10.77 -11.46 13.00
CA VAL A 107 -9.40 -11.00 12.71
C VAL A 107 -8.41 -11.57 13.71
N MET A 108 -8.70 -11.55 15.01
CA MET A 108 -7.82 -12.15 16.03
C MET A 108 -7.61 -13.66 15.84
N ALA A 109 -8.57 -14.34 15.22
CA ALA A 109 -8.48 -15.76 14.89
C ALA A 109 -7.84 -16.03 13.51
N SER A 110 -7.54 -15.00 12.72
CA SER A 110 -7.01 -15.17 11.36
C SER A 110 -5.50 -15.35 11.35
N GLU A 111 -5.00 -16.05 10.34
CA GLU A 111 -3.55 -16.21 10.13
C GLU A 111 -2.86 -14.84 10.00
N GLY A 112 -3.50 -13.85 9.37
CA GLY A 112 -2.94 -12.51 9.21
C GLY A 112 -2.64 -11.79 10.53
N PHE A 113 -3.31 -12.15 11.62
CA PHE A 113 -3.00 -11.63 12.96
C PHE A 113 -1.87 -12.43 13.64
N GLN A 114 -1.78 -13.73 13.40
CA GLN A 114 -0.74 -14.61 14.00
C GLN A 114 0.67 -14.31 13.50
N HIS A 115 0.82 -13.68 12.34
CA HIS A 115 2.12 -13.32 11.76
C HIS A 115 2.64 -11.93 12.22
N LEU A 116 1.99 -11.30 13.22
CA LEU A 116 2.36 -9.97 13.74
C LEU A 116 3.21 -10.01 15.04
N ASP A 117 3.57 -11.20 15.54
CA ASP A 117 4.46 -11.40 16.70
C ASP A 117 5.94 -11.15 16.38
#